data_AF-A0A9X2EM26-F1
#
_entry.id   AF-A0A9X2EM26-F1
#
_cell.length_a   1.000
_cell.length_b   1.000
_cell.length_c   1.000
_cell.angle_alpha   90.00
_cell.angle_beta   90.00
_cell.angle_gamma   90.00
#
_symmetry.space_group_name_H-M   'P 1'
#
loop_
_entity.id
_entity.type
_entity.pdbx_description
1 polymer ?
#
loop_
_entity_poly.entity_id
_entity_poly.type
_entity_poly.pdbx_seq_one_letter_code
_entity_poly.pdbx_strand_id
1 'polypeptide(L)'
;MANVKELIAEGLLDGADEAALRQKLVEAGASPAKADYELKRLEKDPYASALLRASRRIAKRDWTLGLYGKLAGERAEGLTIPTTDNPQPADFFEQFYAANLPVKLTGLVDHWDALDKWDLDYLDAKVGAQRVEMQERRESEADYELDKGRHRNVVPMKEIIARLKELGDTPSNDFYVTAYNDSTNKRSLAALWDDLGPVSILQASGQNDGFFWLGPKGTLTPFHHDLTNNLLVQVKGRKKVRMVPSWDVARMRNFVHCFSGREPTDWDVEDPALPPLLETTIGPGEAIFLPIGWWHHVEALDLSISMSFTNFAADNDFLSGYPSDSRF
;
A
#
# COMPACT_ATOMS: atom_id res chain seq x y z
N MET A 1 18.88 23.73 19.36
CA MET A 1 18.96 24.73 18.27
C MET A 1 19.07 23.96 16.97
N ALA A 2 18.23 24.24 15.99
CA ALA A 2 18.32 23.59 14.69
C ALA A 2 19.67 23.89 14.02
N ASN A 3 20.22 22.91 13.31
CA ASN A 3 21.49 23.06 12.61
C ASN A 3 21.26 23.92 11.36
N VAL A 4 21.75 25.17 11.39
CA VAL A 4 21.61 26.14 10.28
C VAL A 4 22.04 25.57 8.93
N LYS A 5 23.08 24.73 8.90
CA LYS A 5 23.56 24.12 7.65
C LYS A 5 22.61 23.07 7.11
N GLU A 6 21.99 22.31 8.00
CA GLU A 6 20.98 21.31 7.65
C GLU A 6 19.73 21.98 7.09
N LEU A 7 19.23 23.02 7.77
CA LEU A 7 18.08 23.81 7.28
C LEU A 7 18.32 24.42 5.90
N ILE A 8 19.55 24.90 5.64
CA ILE A 8 19.94 25.38 4.31
C ILE A 8 19.95 24.24 3.30
N ALA A 9 20.58 23.11 3.63
CA ALA A 9 20.67 21.98 2.72
C ALA A 9 19.28 21.43 2.34
N GLU A 10 18.41 21.25 3.33
CA GLU A 10 16.99 20.90 3.13
C GLU A 10 16.29 21.91 2.23
N GLY A 11 16.37 23.21 2.56
CA GLY A 11 15.68 24.22 1.78
C GLY A 11 16.20 24.31 0.34
N LEU A 12 17.50 24.11 0.10
CA LEU A 12 18.05 24.03 -1.24
C LEU A 12 17.55 22.79 -2.01
N LEU A 13 17.35 21.66 -1.33
CA LEU A 13 16.74 20.45 -1.92
C LEU A 13 15.26 20.67 -2.26
N ASP A 14 14.53 21.34 -1.38
CA ASP A 14 13.13 21.74 -1.57
C ASP A 14 12.95 22.84 -2.64
N GLY A 15 14.06 23.39 -3.15
CA GLY A 15 14.05 24.42 -4.19
C GLY A 15 13.69 25.81 -3.67
N ALA A 16 13.82 26.06 -2.36
CA ALA A 16 13.59 27.35 -1.74
C ALA A 16 14.50 28.43 -2.34
N ASP A 17 13.93 29.61 -2.59
CA ASP A 17 14.70 30.78 -2.95
C ASP A 17 15.40 31.40 -1.73
N GLU A 18 16.22 32.42 -1.97
CA GLU A 18 16.99 33.08 -0.92
C GLU A 18 16.09 33.70 0.17
N ALA A 19 14.94 34.25 -0.20
CA ALA A 19 14.01 34.86 0.74
C ALA A 19 13.36 33.82 1.65
N ALA A 20 12.91 32.70 1.09
CA ALA A 20 12.33 31.59 1.83
C ALA A 20 13.36 30.93 2.76
N LEU A 21 14.59 30.71 2.29
CA LEU A 21 15.68 30.21 3.13
C LEU A 21 16.00 31.15 4.29
N ARG A 22 16.06 32.46 4.01
CA ARG A 22 16.28 33.48 5.04
C ARG A 22 15.21 33.44 6.12
N GLN A 23 13.95 33.35 5.71
CA GLN A 23 12.81 33.25 6.62
C GLN A 23 12.92 31.98 7.48
N LYS A 24 13.11 30.81 6.86
CA LYS A 24 13.28 29.51 7.56
C LYS A 24 14.39 29.57 8.61
N LEU A 25 15.51 30.23 8.30
CA LEU A 25 16.62 30.39 9.24
C LEU A 25 16.29 31.30 10.43
N VAL A 26 15.61 32.43 10.18
CA VAL A 26 15.22 33.37 11.24
C VAL A 26 14.17 32.76 12.17
N GLU A 27 13.17 32.06 11.60
CA GLU A 27 12.15 31.34 12.36
C GLU A 27 12.77 30.22 13.23
N ALA A 28 13.83 29.58 12.75
CA ALA A 28 14.61 28.61 13.52
C ALA A 28 15.56 29.24 14.58
N GLY A 29 15.55 30.56 14.75
CA GLY A 29 16.29 31.30 15.78
C GLY A 29 17.65 31.84 15.36
N ALA A 30 18.00 31.82 14.07
CA ALA A 30 19.18 32.55 13.59
C ALA A 30 18.91 34.07 13.62
N SER A 31 19.92 34.87 13.99
CA SER A 31 19.79 36.32 13.82
C SER A 31 19.72 36.68 12.33
N PRO A 32 19.02 37.76 11.94
CA PRO A 32 18.96 38.20 10.54
C PRO A 32 20.35 38.33 9.90
N ALA A 33 21.31 38.92 10.61
CA ALA A 33 22.69 39.07 10.15
C ALA A 33 23.39 37.71 9.94
N LYS A 34 23.12 36.70 10.77
CA LYS A 34 23.66 35.36 10.60
C LYS A 34 23.04 34.67 9.38
N ALA A 35 21.72 34.79 9.18
CA ALA A 35 21.06 34.25 8.01
C ALA A 35 21.64 34.86 6.72
N ASP A 36 21.75 36.19 6.66
CA ASP A 36 22.32 36.91 5.52
C ASP A 36 23.79 36.50 5.23
N TYR A 37 24.57 36.30 6.29
CA TYR A 37 25.95 35.82 6.17
C TYR A 37 26.03 34.42 5.55
N GLU A 38 25.18 33.48 5.99
CA GLU A 38 25.18 32.11 5.47
C GLU A 38 24.70 32.07 4.01
N LEU A 39 23.64 32.81 3.67
CA LEU A 39 23.10 32.86 2.31
C LEU A 39 24.12 33.41 1.31
N LYS A 40 24.82 34.48 1.67
CA LYS A 40 25.88 35.06 0.81
C LYS A 40 27.01 34.07 0.52
N ARG A 41 27.29 33.12 1.42
CA ARG A 41 28.31 32.09 1.21
C ARG A 41 27.88 31.05 0.17
N LEU A 42 26.57 30.81 0.02
CA LEU A 42 26.03 29.79 -0.90
C LEU A 42 26.32 30.11 -2.37
N GLU A 43 26.42 31.40 -2.74
CA GLU A 43 26.71 31.82 -4.12
C GLU A 43 27.97 31.17 -4.70
N LYS A 44 28.96 30.89 -3.85
CA LYS A 44 30.26 30.32 -4.24
C LYS A 44 30.47 28.91 -3.70
N ASP A 45 29.48 28.33 -3.03
CA ASP A 45 29.60 27.01 -2.43
C ASP A 45 29.33 25.91 -3.47
N PRO A 46 30.31 25.04 -3.79
CA PRO A 46 30.12 23.98 -4.76
C PRO A 46 29.09 22.93 -4.32
N TYR A 47 28.89 22.71 -3.01
CA TYR A 47 27.85 21.82 -2.48
C TYR A 47 26.48 22.43 -2.68
N ALA A 48 26.29 23.72 -2.37
CA ALA A 48 25.03 24.41 -2.62
C ALA A 48 24.65 24.37 -4.11
N SER A 49 25.62 24.60 -4.99
CA SER A 49 25.45 24.48 -6.43
C SER A 49 25.05 23.05 -6.87
N ALA A 50 25.63 22.02 -6.25
CA ALA A 50 25.26 20.63 -6.52
C ALA A 50 23.86 20.28 -6.03
N LEU A 51 23.47 20.72 -4.82
CA LEU A 51 22.14 20.53 -4.26
C LEU A 51 21.07 21.21 -5.13
N LEU A 52 21.30 22.45 -5.56
CA LEU A 52 20.38 23.14 -6.47
C LEU A 52 20.24 22.42 -7.82
N ARG A 53 21.32 21.83 -8.37
CA ARG A 53 21.22 21.00 -9.58
C ARG A 53 20.40 19.74 -9.33
N ALA A 54 20.55 19.10 -8.17
CA ALA A 54 19.77 17.92 -7.80
C ALA A 54 18.28 18.28 -7.62
N SER A 55 17.98 19.34 -6.85
CA SER A 55 16.63 19.88 -6.67
C SER A 55 15.94 20.17 -8.01
N ARG A 56 16.62 20.84 -8.95
CA ARG A 56 16.07 21.10 -10.29
C ARG A 56 15.82 19.84 -11.11
N ARG A 57 16.59 18.76 -10.92
CA ARG A 57 16.35 17.47 -11.58
C ARG A 57 15.11 16.79 -11.01
N ILE A 58 14.96 16.81 -9.68
CA ILE A 58 13.78 16.31 -8.97
C ILE A 58 12.54 17.09 -9.40
N ALA A 59 12.59 18.42 -9.38
CA ALA A 59 11.47 19.26 -9.81
C ALA A 59 11.04 18.98 -11.26
N LYS A 60 11.98 18.72 -12.19
CA LYS A 60 11.65 18.32 -13.56
C LYS A 60 11.01 16.94 -13.64
N ARG A 61 11.48 15.98 -12.85
CA ARG A 61 10.87 14.64 -12.74
C ARG A 61 9.43 14.77 -12.22
N ASP A 62 9.25 15.49 -11.12
CA ASP A 62 7.95 15.64 -10.48
C ASP A 62 6.97 16.45 -11.35
N TRP A 63 7.46 17.45 -12.10
CA TRP A 63 6.67 18.12 -13.15
C TRP A 63 6.21 17.13 -14.22
N THR A 64 7.11 16.26 -14.70
CA THR A 64 6.77 15.25 -15.72
C THR A 64 5.73 14.26 -15.20
N LEU A 65 5.85 13.81 -13.95
CA LEU A 65 4.86 12.95 -13.30
C LEU A 65 3.51 13.67 -13.13
N GLY A 66 3.54 14.95 -12.72
CA GLY A 66 2.34 15.78 -12.63
C GLY A 66 1.63 15.99 -13.97
N LEU A 67 2.34 15.94 -15.11
CA LEU A 67 1.72 15.94 -16.44
C LEU A 67 0.87 14.69 -16.68
N TYR A 68 1.30 13.51 -16.20
CA TYR A 68 0.49 12.29 -16.32
C TYR A 68 -0.81 12.44 -15.54
N GLY A 69 -0.76 12.97 -14.32
CA GLY A 69 -1.97 13.28 -13.56
C GLY A 69 -2.89 14.27 -14.28
N LYS A 70 -2.33 15.35 -14.85
CA LYS A 70 -3.10 16.32 -15.64
C LYS A 70 -3.78 15.66 -16.85
N LEU A 71 -3.03 14.91 -17.65
CA LEU A 71 -3.56 14.22 -18.84
C LEU A 71 -4.58 13.13 -18.49
N ALA A 72 -4.36 12.41 -17.38
CA ALA A 72 -5.33 11.43 -16.87
C ALA A 72 -6.66 12.10 -16.50
N GLY A 73 -6.60 13.30 -15.91
CA GLY A 73 -7.79 14.11 -15.59
C GLY A 73 -8.54 14.66 -16.81
N GLU A 74 -7.91 14.71 -18.00
CA GLU A 74 -8.56 15.15 -19.25
C GLU A 74 -9.41 14.04 -19.92
N ARG A 75 -9.37 12.81 -19.39
CA ARG A 75 -10.21 11.71 -19.90
C ARG A 75 -11.69 12.03 -19.71
N ALA A 76 -12.52 11.70 -20.71
CA ALA A 76 -13.96 11.97 -20.68
C ALA A 76 -14.69 11.31 -19.50
N GLU A 77 -14.24 10.11 -19.10
CA GLU A 77 -14.78 9.38 -17.96
C GLU A 77 -14.05 9.69 -16.63
N GLY A 78 -13.05 10.58 -16.69
CA GLY A 78 -12.13 10.84 -15.60
C GLY A 78 -11.22 9.65 -15.29
N LEU A 79 -10.54 9.75 -14.15
CA LEU A 79 -9.75 8.67 -13.60
C LEU A 79 -10.64 7.82 -12.69
N THR A 80 -10.79 6.53 -13.01
CA THR A 80 -11.68 5.61 -12.29
C THR A 80 -10.98 4.26 -12.08
N ILE A 81 -11.56 3.43 -11.20
CA ILE A 81 -11.22 1.99 -11.11
C ILE A 81 -12.30 1.24 -11.90
N PRO A 82 -12.04 0.84 -13.15
CA PRO A 82 -13.02 0.11 -13.95
C PRO A 82 -13.35 -1.24 -13.31
N THR A 83 -14.54 -1.76 -13.60
CA THR A 83 -14.92 -3.13 -13.27
C THR A 83 -14.99 -3.96 -14.55
N THR A 84 -14.41 -5.15 -14.56
CA THR A 84 -14.45 -6.07 -15.70
C THR A 84 -14.79 -7.47 -15.22
N ASP A 85 -15.69 -8.13 -15.96
CA ASP A 85 -16.12 -9.49 -15.67
C ASP A 85 -15.25 -10.51 -16.42
N ASN A 86 -14.59 -11.38 -15.64
CA ASN A 86 -13.75 -12.50 -16.07
C ASN A 86 -13.02 -12.27 -17.41
N PRO A 87 -12.11 -11.28 -17.48
CA PRO A 87 -11.48 -10.89 -18.73
C PRO A 87 -10.66 -12.04 -19.33
N GLN A 88 -10.54 -12.06 -20.65
CA GLN A 88 -9.54 -12.91 -21.29
C GLN A 88 -8.15 -12.48 -20.81
N PRO A 89 -7.23 -13.42 -20.49
CA PRO A 89 -5.92 -13.07 -19.95
C PRO A 89 -5.15 -12.07 -20.82
N ALA A 90 -5.21 -12.21 -22.15
CA ALA A 90 -4.55 -11.28 -23.07
C ALA A 90 -5.06 -9.84 -22.91
N ASP A 91 -6.37 -9.65 -22.77
CA ASP A 91 -6.97 -8.34 -22.55
C ASP A 91 -6.57 -7.77 -21.19
N PHE A 92 -6.53 -8.61 -20.14
CA PHE A 92 -6.08 -8.18 -18.82
C PHE A 92 -4.62 -7.68 -18.84
N PHE A 93 -3.73 -8.46 -19.47
CA PHE A 93 -2.31 -8.12 -19.49
C PHE A 93 -2.02 -6.87 -20.33
N GLU A 94 -2.72 -6.68 -21.45
CA GLU A 94 -2.56 -5.48 -22.27
C GLU A 94 -3.17 -4.23 -21.62
N GLN A 95 -4.43 -4.32 -21.19
CA GLN A 95 -5.22 -3.14 -20.81
C GLN A 95 -4.98 -2.68 -19.36
N PHE A 96 -4.53 -3.57 -18.47
CA PHE A 96 -4.37 -3.26 -17.05
C PHE A 96 -2.95 -3.50 -16.55
N TYR A 97 -2.40 -4.70 -16.79
CA TYR A 97 -1.07 -5.04 -16.27
C TYR A 97 0.04 -4.19 -16.90
N ALA A 98 0.17 -4.22 -18.23
CA ALA A 98 1.17 -3.45 -18.97
C ALA A 98 0.89 -1.94 -18.93
N ALA A 99 -0.39 -1.56 -18.90
CA ALA A 99 -0.81 -0.17 -18.77
C ALA A 99 -0.61 0.41 -17.34
N ASN A 100 -0.27 -0.43 -16.35
CA ASN A 100 -0.17 -0.05 -14.94
C ASN A 100 -1.45 0.63 -14.43
N LEU A 101 -2.62 0.05 -14.72
CA LEU A 101 -3.94 0.58 -14.32
C LEU A 101 -4.68 -0.42 -13.42
N PRO A 102 -5.32 0.04 -12.33
CA PRO A 102 -6.08 -0.83 -11.45
C PRO A 102 -7.37 -1.28 -12.13
N VAL A 103 -7.87 -2.44 -11.74
CA VAL A 103 -9.16 -2.96 -12.21
C VAL A 103 -9.81 -3.83 -11.16
N LYS A 104 -11.10 -3.61 -10.91
CA LYS A 104 -11.94 -4.52 -10.14
C LYS A 104 -12.40 -5.65 -11.05
N LEU A 105 -12.24 -6.88 -10.59
CA LEU A 105 -12.52 -8.10 -11.35
C LEU A 105 -13.66 -8.87 -10.70
N THR A 106 -14.63 -9.29 -11.50
CA THR A 106 -15.74 -10.19 -11.11
C THR A 106 -15.65 -11.49 -11.90
N GLY A 107 -16.34 -12.55 -11.47
CA GLY A 107 -16.44 -13.80 -12.23
C GLY A 107 -15.16 -14.64 -12.29
N LEU A 108 -14.04 -14.13 -11.77
CA LEU A 108 -12.71 -14.73 -11.90
C LEU A 108 -12.56 -15.99 -11.04
N VAL A 109 -13.26 -16.03 -9.89
CA VAL A 109 -13.12 -17.07 -8.87
C VAL A 109 -14.45 -17.68 -8.43
N ASP A 110 -15.53 -17.45 -9.18
CA ASP A 110 -16.88 -17.94 -8.85
C ASP A 110 -16.97 -19.47 -8.72
N HIS A 111 -15.98 -20.18 -9.25
CA HIS A 111 -15.86 -21.63 -9.20
C HIS A 111 -15.12 -22.13 -7.94
N TRP A 112 -14.67 -21.25 -7.04
CA TRP A 112 -13.99 -21.64 -5.81
C TRP A 112 -14.99 -22.13 -4.76
N ASP A 113 -14.82 -23.36 -4.33
CA ASP A 113 -15.54 -23.93 -3.19
C ASP A 113 -15.41 -23.07 -1.91
N ALA A 114 -14.30 -22.34 -1.78
CA ALA A 114 -14.03 -21.44 -0.66
C ALA A 114 -15.13 -20.38 -0.46
N LEU A 115 -15.79 -19.92 -1.53
CA LEU A 115 -16.85 -18.90 -1.44
C LEU A 115 -18.06 -19.41 -0.63
N ASP A 116 -18.34 -20.70 -0.72
CA ASP A 116 -19.44 -21.35 0.00
C ASP A 116 -18.99 -21.92 1.35
N LYS A 117 -17.77 -22.48 1.41
CA LYS A 117 -17.28 -23.22 2.58
C LYS A 117 -16.68 -22.33 3.67
N TRP A 118 -15.99 -21.25 3.31
CA TRP A 118 -15.15 -20.54 4.28
C TRP A 118 -15.99 -19.67 5.22
N ASP A 119 -16.23 -20.22 6.40
CA ASP A 119 -16.67 -19.52 7.59
C ASP A 119 -15.81 -19.90 8.81
N LEU A 120 -16.11 -19.30 9.96
CA LEU A 120 -15.32 -19.54 11.17
C LEU A 120 -15.42 -21.00 11.66
N ASP A 121 -16.54 -21.68 11.44
CA ASP A 121 -16.72 -23.07 11.89
C ASP A 121 -15.97 -24.05 10.99
N TYR A 122 -16.02 -23.84 9.68
CA TYR A 122 -15.25 -24.60 8.71
C TYR A 122 -13.74 -24.45 8.92
N LEU A 123 -13.25 -23.23 9.11
CA LEU A 123 -11.83 -22.99 9.37
C LEU A 123 -11.39 -23.65 10.68
N ASP A 124 -12.20 -23.62 11.73
CA ASP A 124 -11.89 -24.27 13.01
C ASP A 124 -11.80 -25.78 12.85
N ALA A 125 -12.78 -26.38 12.17
CA ALA A 125 -12.79 -27.80 11.89
C ALA A 125 -11.61 -28.26 11.01
N LYS A 126 -11.28 -27.49 9.97
CA LYS A 126 -10.27 -27.88 8.97
C LYS A 126 -8.84 -27.60 9.40
N VAL A 127 -8.58 -26.45 10.02
CA VAL A 127 -7.23 -25.98 10.36
C VAL A 127 -7.11 -25.42 11.78
N GLY A 128 -8.13 -25.53 12.64
CA GLY A 128 -8.15 -24.95 14.00
C GLY A 128 -6.96 -25.36 14.89
N ALA A 129 -6.45 -26.58 14.73
CA ALA A 129 -5.29 -27.07 15.48
C ALA A 129 -3.93 -26.53 14.98
N GLN A 130 -3.89 -25.98 13.76
CA GLN A 130 -2.65 -25.51 13.13
C GLN A 130 -2.16 -24.23 13.79
N ARG A 131 -0.84 -24.09 13.88
CA ARG A 131 -0.21 -22.88 14.44
C ARG A 131 -0.07 -21.84 13.34
N VAL A 132 -0.74 -20.71 13.52
CA VAL A 132 -0.82 -19.59 12.60
C VAL A 132 -0.14 -18.40 13.24
N GLU A 133 0.68 -17.73 12.45
CA GLU A 133 1.28 -16.47 12.81
C GLU A 133 0.32 -15.32 12.46
N MET A 134 0.14 -14.39 13.38
CA MET A 134 -0.67 -13.19 13.24
C MET A 134 0.06 -11.99 13.82
N GLN A 135 -0.37 -10.80 13.43
CA GLN A 135 -0.04 -9.57 14.14
C GLN A 135 -1.06 -9.33 15.26
N GLU A 136 -0.63 -8.86 16.42
CA GLU A 136 -1.47 -8.49 17.57
C GLU A 136 -1.00 -7.17 18.20
N ARG A 137 -1.81 -6.58 19.10
CA ARG A 137 -1.50 -5.30 19.76
C ARG A 137 -1.35 -4.14 18.76
N ARG A 138 -2.01 -4.21 17.61
CA ARG A 138 -1.87 -3.21 16.53
C ARG A 138 -2.53 -1.88 16.87
N GLU A 139 -3.44 -1.85 17.85
CA GLU A 139 -4.04 -0.60 18.34
C GLU A 139 -3.17 0.10 19.40
N SER A 140 -2.16 -0.59 19.94
CA SER A 140 -1.32 -0.05 21.01
C SER A 140 -0.17 0.84 20.53
N GLU A 141 0.19 0.77 19.25
CA GLU A 141 1.30 1.51 18.64
C GLU A 141 0.89 1.93 17.22
N ALA A 142 1.25 3.15 16.80
CA ALA A 142 0.84 3.68 15.48
C ALA A 142 1.60 3.05 14.30
N ASP A 143 2.75 2.43 14.56
CA ASP A 143 3.69 1.92 13.56
C ASP A 143 3.66 0.39 13.43
N TYR A 144 2.51 -0.24 13.71
CA TYR A 144 2.34 -1.70 13.69
C TYR A 144 2.73 -2.36 12.35
N GLU A 145 2.58 -1.66 11.23
CA GLU A 145 3.04 -2.12 9.91
C GLU A 145 4.53 -1.84 9.64
N LEU A 146 5.22 -1.06 10.47
CA LEU A 146 6.66 -0.81 10.35
C LEU A 146 7.45 -1.70 11.32
N ASP A 147 6.98 -1.86 12.56
CA ASP A 147 7.61 -2.70 13.59
C ASP A 147 6.94 -4.06 13.76
N LYS A 148 6.69 -4.73 12.63
CA LYS A 148 5.96 -6.02 12.56
C LYS A 148 6.54 -7.08 13.49
N GLY A 149 7.85 -7.04 13.74
CA GLY A 149 8.54 -7.98 14.62
C GLY A 149 8.03 -7.95 16.06
N ARG A 150 7.71 -6.76 16.59
CA ARG A 150 7.18 -6.59 17.95
C ARG A 150 5.72 -6.99 18.09
N HIS A 151 4.98 -7.06 16.99
CA HIS A 151 3.55 -7.41 16.96
C HIS A 151 3.30 -8.87 16.57
N ARG A 152 4.34 -9.63 16.25
CA ARG A 152 4.20 -11.02 15.83
C ARG A 152 3.86 -11.95 17.00
N ASN A 153 2.81 -12.74 16.83
CA ASN A 153 2.47 -13.83 17.72
C ASN A 153 2.08 -15.09 16.94
N VAL A 154 2.36 -16.27 17.48
CA VAL A 154 2.03 -17.57 16.86
C VAL A 154 1.11 -18.34 17.79
N VAL A 155 -0.12 -18.56 17.36
CA VAL A 155 -1.18 -19.21 18.16
C VAL A 155 -1.90 -20.28 17.33
N PRO A 156 -2.56 -21.27 17.97
CA PRO A 156 -3.51 -22.14 17.27
C PRO A 156 -4.61 -21.32 16.58
N MET A 157 -4.96 -21.69 15.35
CA MET A 157 -6.01 -21.03 14.57
C MET A 157 -7.35 -20.96 15.31
N LYS A 158 -7.70 -22.01 16.07
CA LYS A 158 -8.92 -22.05 16.90
C LYS A 158 -8.98 -20.92 17.93
N GLU A 159 -7.84 -20.42 18.41
CA GLU A 159 -7.80 -19.29 19.34
C GLU A 159 -8.12 -17.97 18.63
N ILE A 160 -7.61 -17.79 17.41
CA ILE A 160 -7.97 -16.64 16.56
C ILE A 160 -9.47 -16.67 16.27
N ILE A 161 -10.00 -17.84 15.89
CA ILE A 161 -11.41 -18.04 15.61
C ILE A 161 -12.28 -17.76 16.84
N ALA A 162 -11.88 -18.23 18.02
CA ALA A 162 -12.61 -17.95 19.26
C ALA A 162 -12.68 -16.43 19.53
N ARG A 163 -11.58 -15.70 19.36
CA ARG A 163 -11.55 -14.23 19.51
C ARG A 163 -12.47 -13.54 18.49
N LEU A 164 -12.47 -13.99 17.24
CA LEU A 164 -13.35 -13.45 16.19
C LEU A 164 -14.83 -13.69 16.51
N LYS A 165 -15.18 -14.89 17.00
CA LYS A 165 -16.54 -15.24 17.43
C LYS A 165 -17.00 -14.39 18.63
N GLU A 166 -16.11 -14.17 19.60
CA GLU A 166 -16.38 -13.33 20.77
C GLU A 166 -16.59 -11.86 20.39
N LEU A 167 -15.78 -11.34 19.48
CA LEU A 167 -15.84 -9.96 19.03
C LEU A 167 -17.11 -9.65 18.22
N GLY A 168 -17.58 -10.62 17.42
CA GLY A 168 -18.74 -10.47 16.54
C GLY A 168 -18.53 -9.33 15.53
N ASP A 169 -19.50 -8.42 15.45
CA ASP A 169 -19.47 -7.26 14.54
C ASP A 169 -18.79 -6.02 15.13
N THR A 170 -18.19 -6.13 16.33
CA THR A 170 -17.45 -5.03 16.95
C THR A 170 -16.18 -4.76 16.14
N PRO A 171 -15.95 -3.53 15.65
CA PRO A 171 -14.73 -3.21 14.92
C PRO A 171 -13.49 -3.33 15.81
N SER A 172 -12.41 -3.92 15.28
CA SER A 172 -11.09 -3.89 15.88
C SER A 172 -10.02 -4.01 14.79
N ASN A 173 -8.89 -3.33 15.01
CA ASN A 173 -7.68 -3.51 14.23
C ASN A 173 -6.61 -4.30 15.01
N ASP A 174 -6.89 -4.69 16.26
CA ASP A 174 -5.86 -5.13 17.22
C ASP A 174 -5.12 -6.40 16.82
N PHE A 175 -5.76 -7.32 16.10
CA PHE A 175 -5.14 -8.54 15.59
C PHE A 175 -5.54 -8.84 14.15
N TYR A 176 -4.59 -9.35 13.35
CA TYR A 176 -4.78 -9.61 11.93
C TYR A 176 -3.80 -10.66 11.40
N VAL A 177 -4.29 -11.65 10.65
CA VAL A 177 -3.46 -12.56 9.86
C VAL A 177 -3.17 -11.91 8.50
N THR A 178 -1.89 -11.75 8.16
CA THR A 178 -1.44 -10.96 7.00
C THR A 178 -0.47 -11.73 6.10
N ALA A 179 -0.22 -11.20 4.89
CA ALA A 179 0.79 -11.76 3.98
C ALA A 179 2.21 -11.80 4.56
N TYR A 180 2.55 -10.97 5.55
CA TYR A 180 3.87 -11.03 6.19
C TYR A 180 4.10 -12.32 7.00
N ASN A 181 3.02 -13.03 7.32
CA ASN A 181 3.04 -14.26 8.09
C ASN A 181 3.24 -15.52 7.21
N ASP A 182 3.57 -15.33 5.92
CA ASP A 182 3.50 -16.33 4.85
C ASP A 182 4.29 -17.60 5.09
N SER A 183 5.59 -17.49 5.39
CA SER A 183 6.45 -18.68 5.35
C SER A 183 6.03 -19.79 6.32
N THR A 184 5.39 -19.44 7.44
CA THR A 184 4.78 -20.39 8.38
C THR A 184 3.34 -20.70 7.97
N ASN A 185 2.54 -19.68 7.66
CA ASN A 185 1.11 -19.83 7.40
C ASN A 185 0.81 -20.63 6.12
N LYS A 186 1.58 -20.44 5.04
CA LYS A 186 1.44 -21.19 3.78
C LYS A 186 1.50 -22.71 3.99
N ARG A 187 2.38 -23.16 4.90
CA ARG A 187 2.47 -24.58 5.29
C ARG A 187 1.37 -24.98 6.25
N SER A 188 1.15 -24.20 7.32
CA SER A 188 0.14 -24.51 8.34
C SER A 188 -1.29 -24.56 7.78
N LEU A 189 -1.59 -23.72 6.79
CA LEU A 189 -2.91 -23.56 6.19
C LEU A 189 -3.03 -24.26 4.84
N ALA A 190 -2.07 -25.11 4.47
CA ALA A 190 -1.99 -25.74 3.16
C ALA A 190 -3.28 -26.47 2.74
N ALA A 191 -4.00 -27.08 3.69
CA ALA A 191 -5.25 -27.77 3.42
C ALA A 191 -6.37 -26.83 2.88
N LEU A 192 -6.30 -25.52 3.13
CA LEU A 192 -7.27 -24.56 2.61
C LEU A 192 -7.16 -24.40 1.09
N TRP A 193 -6.01 -24.66 0.49
CA TRP A 193 -5.82 -24.57 -0.96
C TRP A 193 -6.64 -25.60 -1.73
N ASP A 194 -7.04 -26.70 -1.10
CA ASP A 194 -7.94 -27.69 -1.69
C ASP A 194 -9.32 -27.10 -2.05
N ASP A 195 -9.69 -25.96 -1.46
CA ASP A 195 -10.95 -25.25 -1.76
C ASP A 195 -10.79 -24.13 -2.80
N LEU A 196 -9.57 -23.93 -3.32
CA LEU A 196 -9.24 -22.91 -4.32
C LEU A 196 -9.09 -23.55 -5.70
N GLY A 197 -9.52 -22.83 -6.72
CA GLY A 197 -9.35 -23.20 -8.13
C GLY A 197 -8.34 -22.32 -8.86
N PRO A 198 -7.98 -22.68 -10.11
CA PRO A 198 -7.05 -21.89 -10.91
C PRO A 198 -7.62 -20.50 -11.24
N VAL A 199 -6.75 -19.50 -11.31
CA VAL A 199 -7.08 -18.14 -11.74
C VAL A 199 -6.44 -17.90 -13.09
N SER A 200 -7.24 -17.51 -14.09
CA SER A 200 -6.83 -17.45 -15.51
C SER A 200 -5.63 -16.52 -15.79
N ILE A 201 -5.39 -15.54 -14.93
CA ILE A 201 -4.30 -14.55 -15.03
C ILE A 201 -3.07 -14.88 -14.16
N LEU A 202 -3.07 -16.02 -13.44
CA LEU A 202 -1.96 -16.48 -12.60
C LEU A 202 -1.28 -17.70 -13.21
N GLN A 203 -0.01 -17.93 -12.85
CA GLN A 203 0.71 -19.14 -13.23
C GLN A 203 0.20 -20.34 -12.44
N ALA A 204 -0.09 -21.44 -13.15
CA ALA A 204 -0.32 -22.73 -12.53
C ALA A 204 1.02 -23.33 -12.08
N SER A 205 1.43 -23.06 -10.84
CA SER A 205 2.72 -23.52 -10.32
C SER A 205 2.69 -24.92 -9.68
N GLY A 206 1.50 -25.49 -9.47
CA GLY A 206 1.32 -26.73 -8.71
C GLY A 206 1.69 -26.60 -7.22
N GLN A 207 1.96 -25.39 -6.74
CA GLN A 207 2.21 -25.06 -5.34
C GLN A 207 1.02 -24.31 -4.74
N ASN A 208 0.94 -24.28 -3.41
CA ASN A 208 -0.06 -23.52 -2.66
C ASN A 208 0.19 -22.01 -2.74
N ASP A 209 0.14 -21.40 -3.92
CA ASP A 209 0.47 -19.98 -4.11
C ASP A 209 -0.55 -19.02 -3.51
N GLY A 210 -0.06 -17.83 -3.15
CA GLY A 210 -0.85 -16.78 -2.55
C GLY A 210 -0.71 -16.69 -1.04
N PHE A 211 -1.32 -15.65 -0.49
CA PHE A 211 -1.24 -15.24 0.90
C PHE A 211 -2.63 -15.22 1.52
N PHE A 212 -2.80 -15.87 2.66
CA PHE A 212 -4.07 -15.94 3.38
C PHE A 212 -4.22 -14.75 4.34
N TRP A 213 -5.39 -14.13 4.33
CA TRP A 213 -5.75 -13.02 5.21
C TRP A 213 -7.02 -13.34 6.00
N LEU A 214 -6.97 -13.09 7.30
CA LEU A 214 -8.12 -13.25 8.21
C LEU A 214 -8.06 -12.18 9.29
N GLY A 215 -9.14 -11.42 9.43
CA GLY A 215 -9.25 -10.40 10.46
C GLY A 215 -10.70 -10.01 10.73
N PRO A 216 -10.96 -9.37 11.89
CA PRO A 216 -12.25 -8.81 12.18
C PRO A 216 -12.57 -7.61 11.28
N LYS A 217 -13.82 -7.16 11.35
CA LYS A 217 -14.23 -5.84 10.88
C LYS A 217 -13.31 -4.78 11.50
N GLY A 218 -12.92 -3.77 10.71
CA GLY A 218 -12.06 -2.68 11.16
C GLY A 218 -10.57 -2.94 11.01
N THR A 219 -10.16 -4.13 10.54
CA THR A 219 -8.75 -4.34 10.16
C THR A 219 -8.35 -3.43 9.00
N LEU A 220 -7.18 -2.82 9.14
CA LEU A 220 -6.67 -1.77 8.29
C LEU A 220 -5.26 -2.08 7.82
N THR A 221 -4.97 -1.76 6.56
CA THR A 221 -3.60 -1.56 6.08
C THR A 221 -3.49 -0.12 5.56
N PRO A 222 -2.61 0.73 6.15
CA PRO A 222 -2.49 2.14 5.82
C PRO A 222 -2.00 2.35 4.38
N PHE A 223 -1.96 3.61 3.92
CA PHE A 223 -1.47 3.89 2.57
C PHE A 223 -0.03 3.42 2.38
N HIS A 224 0.14 2.52 1.42
CA HIS A 224 1.43 2.04 0.95
C HIS A 224 1.33 1.68 -0.53
N HIS A 225 2.47 1.45 -1.18
CA HIS A 225 2.51 0.70 -2.43
C HIS A 225 3.28 -0.61 -2.23
N ASP A 226 3.13 -1.53 -3.16
CA ASP A 226 3.88 -2.78 -3.15
C ASP A 226 5.15 -2.67 -4.01
N LEU A 227 6.02 -3.66 -3.87
CA LEU A 227 7.21 -3.89 -4.71
C LEU A 227 6.96 -4.94 -5.80
N THR A 228 5.72 -5.41 -5.92
CA THR A 228 5.21 -6.29 -6.96
C THR A 228 3.79 -5.86 -7.34
N ASN A 229 3.28 -6.26 -8.51
CA ASN A 229 1.83 -6.25 -8.71
C ASN A 229 1.17 -7.29 -7.78
N ASN A 230 -0.08 -7.04 -7.40
CA ASN A 230 -0.82 -7.89 -6.48
C ASN A 230 -2.28 -8.06 -6.95
N LEU A 231 -2.82 -9.28 -6.81
CA LEU A 231 -4.24 -9.57 -7.01
C LEU A 231 -4.84 -9.90 -5.65
N LEU A 232 -5.67 -9.01 -5.10
CA LEU A 232 -6.40 -9.27 -3.85
C LEU A 232 -7.80 -9.78 -4.18
N VAL A 233 -8.10 -11.01 -3.78
CA VAL A 233 -9.37 -11.71 -3.97
C VAL A 233 -10.12 -11.79 -2.64
N GLN A 234 -11.37 -11.35 -2.62
CA GLN A 234 -12.19 -11.38 -1.42
C GLN A 234 -13.07 -12.64 -1.39
N VAL A 235 -12.95 -13.44 -0.32
CA VAL A 235 -13.69 -14.71 -0.16
C VAL A 235 -14.90 -14.52 0.75
N LYS A 236 -14.73 -13.82 1.87
CA LYS A 236 -15.81 -13.56 2.85
C LYS A 236 -15.80 -12.12 3.34
N GLY A 237 -16.97 -11.50 3.47
CA GLY A 237 -17.10 -10.10 3.91
C GLY A 237 -16.64 -9.12 2.84
N ARG A 238 -16.57 -7.83 3.19
CA ARG A 238 -16.20 -6.77 2.25
C ARG A 238 -14.95 -6.03 2.69
N LYS A 239 -14.18 -5.54 1.71
CA LYS A 239 -13.07 -4.60 1.92
C LYS A 239 -13.27 -3.34 1.10
N LYS A 240 -13.10 -2.18 1.74
CA LYS A 240 -12.99 -0.89 1.06
C LYS A 240 -11.54 -0.68 0.66
N VAL A 241 -11.32 -0.40 -0.62
CA VAL A 241 -10.00 -0.16 -1.19
C VAL A 241 -9.98 1.28 -1.70
N ARG A 242 -9.01 2.05 -1.22
CA ARG A 242 -8.76 3.43 -1.64
C ARG A 242 -7.42 3.45 -2.36
N MET A 243 -7.33 4.12 -3.50
CA MET A 243 -6.14 4.11 -4.33
C MET A 243 -5.76 5.50 -4.82
N VAL A 244 -4.46 5.76 -4.90
CA VAL A 244 -3.88 6.96 -5.52
C VAL A 244 -2.88 6.53 -6.59
N PRO A 245 -2.86 7.19 -7.77
CA PRO A 245 -1.95 6.80 -8.84
C PRO A 245 -0.47 6.83 -8.48
N SER A 246 0.30 5.94 -9.11
CA SER A 246 1.75 5.82 -8.91
C SER A 246 2.51 7.10 -9.27
N TRP A 247 2.03 7.86 -10.25
CA TRP A 247 2.64 9.15 -10.64
C TRP A 247 2.47 10.27 -9.61
N ASP A 248 1.61 10.10 -8.60
CA ASP A 248 1.44 11.07 -7.52
C ASP A 248 2.35 10.81 -6.30
N VAL A 249 3.42 10.00 -6.46
CA VAL A 249 4.42 9.70 -5.42
C VAL A 249 4.91 10.92 -4.63
N ALA A 250 5.20 12.04 -5.30
CA ALA A 250 5.67 13.25 -4.64
C ALA A 250 4.61 13.87 -3.71
N ARG A 251 3.33 13.69 -4.04
CA ARG A 251 2.21 14.18 -3.24
C ARG A 251 1.85 13.22 -2.12
N MET A 252 2.19 11.94 -2.21
CA MET A 252 1.84 10.92 -1.22
C MET A 252 2.73 10.90 0.03
N ARG A 253 3.69 11.82 0.19
CA ARG A 253 4.52 11.91 1.41
C ARG A 253 5.11 10.55 1.80
N ASN A 254 5.71 9.86 0.83
CA ASN A 254 6.41 8.60 1.09
C ASN A 254 7.50 8.85 2.15
N PHE A 255 7.36 8.26 3.33
CA PHE A 255 8.19 8.61 4.49
C PHE A 255 9.16 7.48 4.88
N VAL A 256 8.74 6.23 4.77
CA VAL A 256 9.58 5.04 5.06
C VAL A 256 9.23 3.94 4.07
N HIS A 257 10.24 3.36 3.43
CA HIS A 257 10.08 2.29 2.44
C HIS A 257 8.96 2.62 1.44
N CYS A 258 7.87 1.85 1.45
CA CYS A 258 6.73 2.03 0.56
C CYS A 258 5.50 2.67 1.23
N PHE A 259 5.63 3.15 2.47
CA PHE A 259 4.53 3.73 3.25
C PHE A 259 4.41 5.23 3.07
N SER A 260 3.16 5.70 3.10
CA SER A 260 2.76 7.10 2.96
C SER A 260 2.44 7.70 4.33
N GLY A 261 2.84 8.95 4.55
CA GLY A 261 2.45 9.73 5.73
C GLY A 261 1.08 10.39 5.59
N ARG A 262 0.24 9.90 4.67
CA ARG A 262 -1.15 10.36 4.47
C ARG A 262 -2.12 9.36 5.05
N GLU A 263 -3.27 9.89 5.45
CA GLU A 263 -4.42 9.11 5.89
C GLU A 263 -5.64 9.44 5.04
N PRO A 264 -6.65 8.56 4.93
CA PRO A 264 -7.87 8.85 4.17
C PRO A 264 -8.57 10.13 4.62
N THR A 265 -8.47 10.48 5.91
CA THR A 265 -9.06 11.70 6.48
C THR A 265 -8.42 12.99 5.94
N ASP A 266 -7.24 12.91 5.32
CA ASP A 266 -6.66 14.07 4.62
C ASP A 266 -7.62 14.58 3.52
N TRP A 267 -8.38 13.69 2.88
CA TRP A 267 -9.36 14.01 1.83
C TRP A 267 -10.73 14.47 2.37
N ASP A 268 -10.92 14.56 3.69
CA ASP A 268 -12.14 15.13 4.28
C ASP A 268 -12.21 16.66 4.10
N VAL A 269 -11.08 17.28 3.76
CA VAL A 269 -10.96 18.71 3.45
C VAL A 269 -10.56 18.86 1.99
N GLU A 270 -11.25 19.72 1.25
CA GLU A 270 -10.90 20.02 -0.13
C GLU A 270 -9.56 20.79 -0.17
N ASP A 271 -8.50 20.08 -0.58
CA ASP A 271 -7.16 20.63 -0.78
C ASP A 271 -6.67 20.29 -2.20
N PRO A 272 -6.47 21.30 -3.07
CA PRO A 272 -5.93 21.11 -4.42
C PRO A 272 -4.54 20.47 -4.48
N ALA A 273 -3.81 20.46 -3.36
CA ALA A 273 -2.52 19.78 -3.25
C ALA A 273 -2.67 18.25 -3.09
N LEU A 274 -3.86 17.75 -2.75
CA LEU A 274 -4.11 16.32 -2.68
C LEU A 274 -4.16 15.69 -4.06
N PRO A 275 -3.62 14.48 -4.22
CA PRO A 275 -3.80 13.73 -5.45
C PRO A 275 -5.23 13.14 -5.52
N PRO A 276 -5.70 12.71 -6.70
CA PRO A 276 -7.01 12.09 -6.83
C PRO A 276 -7.09 10.81 -5.99
N LEU A 277 -8.17 10.68 -5.23
CA LEU A 277 -8.49 9.49 -4.45
C LEU A 277 -9.56 8.67 -5.17
N LEU A 278 -9.20 7.47 -5.60
CA LEU A 278 -10.13 6.51 -6.17
C LEU A 278 -10.61 5.56 -5.07
N GLU A 279 -11.87 5.16 -5.11
CA GLU A 279 -12.43 4.23 -4.12
C GLU A 279 -13.23 3.12 -4.81
N THR A 280 -13.11 1.90 -4.28
CA THR A 280 -14.00 0.79 -4.62
C THR A 280 -14.21 -0.12 -3.42
N THR A 281 -15.19 -1.01 -3.50
CA THR A 281 -15.42 -2.07 -2.52
C THR A 281 -15.41 -3.41 -3.24
N ILE A 282 -14.67 -4.37 -2.69
CA ILE A 282 -14.71 -5.78 -3.11
C ILE A 282 -15.48 -6.60 -2.07
N GLY A 283 -16.43 -7.41 -2.53
CA GLY A 283 -17.16 -8.41 -1.77
C GLY A 283 -16.81 -9.84 -2.19
N PRO A 284 -17.47 -10.86 -1.61
CA PRO A 284 -17.21 -12.27 -1.94
C PRO A 284 -17.23 -12.55 -3.45
N GLY A 285 -16.18 -13.19 -3.96
CA GLY A 285 -16.00 -13.53 -5.38
C GLY A 285 -15.36 -12.41 -6.21
N GLU A 286 -15.26 -11.20 -5.68
CA GLU A 286 -14.65 -10.06 -6.36
C GLU A 286 -13.17 -9.94 -6.01
N ALA A 287 -12.39 -9.43 -6.96
CA ALA A 287 -10.97 -9.15 -6.79
C ALA A 287 -10.61 -7.73 -7.21
N ILE A 288 -9.46 -7.25 -6.76
CA ILE A 288 -8.86 -5.99 -7.19
C ILE A 288 -7.42 -6.27 -7.64
N PHE A 289 -7.09 -5.84 -8.85
CA PHE A 289 -5.71 -5.75 -9.30
C PHE A 289 -5.09 -4.46 -8.77
N LEU A 290 -4.02 -4.61 -7.98
CA LEU A 290 -3.20 -3.55 -7.42
C LEU A 290 -1.91 -3.47 -8.24
N PRO A 291 -1.80 -2.51 -9.18
CA PRO A 291 -0.62 -2.42 -10.02
C PRO A 291 0.58 -1.92 -9.21
N ILE A 292 1.78 -2.33 -9.61
CA ILE A 292 3.04 -1.92 -9.00
C ILE A 292 3.11 -0.39 -8.86
N GLY A 293 3.51 0.09 -7.68
CA GLY A 293 3.67 1.51 -7.36
C GLY A 293 2.37 2.27 -7.10
N TRP A 294 1.19 1.67 -7.28
CA TRP A 294 -0.06 2.31 -6.88
C TRP A 294 -0.21 2.32 -5.38
N TRP A 295 -0.46 3.52 -4.85
CA TRP A 295 -0.75 3.69 -3.44
C TRP A 295 -2.12 3.12 -3.15
N HIS A 296 -2.23 2.34 -2.09
CA HIS A 296 -3.48 1.75 -1.70
C HIS A 296 -3.59 1.65 -0.18
N HIS A 297 -4.82 1.83 0.27
CA HIS A 297 -5.26 1.69 1.65
C HIS A 297 -6.45 0.74 1.67
N VAL A 298 -6.42 -0.26 2.54
CA VAL A 298 -7.42 -1.33 2.56
C VAL A 298 -8.02 -1.48 3.94
N GLU A 299 -9.34 -1.45 4.03
CA GLU A 299 -10.10 -1.51 5.27
C GLU A 299 -11.16 -2.61 5.19
N ALA A 300 -11.21 -3.50 6.17
CA ALA A 300 -12.26 -4.51 6.29
C ALA A 300 -13.55 -3.89 6.85
N LEU A 301 -14.64 -3.96 6.07
CA LEU A 301 -15.95 -3.44 6.48
C LEU A 301 -16.76 -4.46 7.30
N ASP A 302 -16.38 -5.73 7.23
CA ASP A 302 -16.97 -6.88 7.92
C ASP A 302 -15.85 -7.82 8.41
N LEU A 303 -16.22 -8.89 9.13
CA LEU A 303 -15.33 -10.05 9.27
C LEU A 303 -14.83 -10.49 7.88
N SER A 304 -13.52 -10.57 7.73
CA SER A 304 -12.91 -10.63 6.39
C SER A 304 -12.01 -11.83 6.22
N ILE A 305 -12.23 -12.58 5.13
CA ILE A 305 -11.33 -13.62 4.64
C ILE A 305 -10.96 -13.29 3.19
N SER A 306 -9.67 -13.22 2.89
CA SER A 306 -9.17 -12.90 1.55
C SER A 306 -7.97 -13.76 1.20
N MET A 307 -7.71 -13.88 -0.10
CA MET A 307 -6.46 -14.39 -0.64
C MET A 307 -5.79 -13.27 -1.44
N SER A 308 -4.47 -13.16 -1.41
CA SER A 308 -3.74 -12.28 -2.34
C SER A 308 -2.67 -13.04 -3.11
N PHE A 309 -2.35 -12.62 -4.33
CA PHE A 309 -1.47 -13.36 -5.23
C PHE A 309 -0.51 -12.43 -5.98
N THR A 310 0.72 -12.90 -6.19
CA THR A 310 1.78 -12.17 -6.93
C THR A 310 2.38 -13.01 -8.06
N ASN A 311 1.96 -14.26 -8.23
CA ASN A 311 2.44 -15.22 -9.24
C ASN A 311 1.71 -15.05 -10.59
N PHE A 312 1.71 -13.84 -11.13
CA PHE A 312 1.04 -13.56 -12.41
C PHE A 312 1.63 -14.36 -13.58
N ALA A 313 0.78 -14.59 -14.60
CA ALA A 313 1.12 -14.95 -15.98
C ALA A 313 2.47 -14.37 -16.48
N ALA A 314 2.57 -13.05 -16.32
CA ALA A 314 3.65 -12.21 -16.79
C ALA A 314 4.74 -12.00 -15.72
N ASP A 315 5.89 -11.47 -16.16
CA ASP A 315 6.97 -11.08 -15.25
C ASP A 315 6.49 -10.07 -14.22
N ASN A 316 6.82 -10.32 -12.96
CA ASN A 316 6.42 -9.52 -11.81
C ASN A 316 7.61 -9.16 -10.89
N ASP A 317 8.85 -9.32 -11.35
CA ASP A 317 10.03 -8.83 -10.62
C ASP A 317 10.25 -7.33 -10.87
N PHE A 318 9.72 -6.53 -9.95
CA PHE A 318 9.99 -5.09 -9.87
C PHE A 318 10.89 -4.73 -8.66
N LEU A 319 11.29 -5.73 -7.88
CA LEU A 319 12.10 -5.56 -6.68
C LEU A 319 13.57 -5.32 -7.03
N SER A 320 14.09 -6.02 -8.04
CA SER A 320 15.51 -5.98 -8.42
C SER A 320 16.05 -4.58 -8.76
N GLY A 321 15.17 -3.64 -9.13
CA GLY A 321 15.51 -2.24 -9.41
C GLY A 321 15.15 -1.24 -8.30
N TYR A 322 14.61 -1.70 -7.17
CA TYR A 322 14.10 -0.82 -6.11
C TYR A 322 15.26 -0.20 -5.30
N PRO A 323 15.27 1.13 -5.08
CA PRO A 323 16.32 1.80 -4.28
C PRO A 323 16.11 1.51 -2.79
N SER A 324 16.62 0.37 -2.31
CA SER A 324 16.48 -0.08 -0.92
C SER A 324 17.59 0.46 -0.01
N ASP A 325 17.68 1.77 0.19
CA ASP A 325 18.44 2.29 1.34
C ASP A 325 17.50 2.40 2.54
N SER A 326 17.61 1.43 3.45
CA SER A 326 16.80 1.25 4.66
C SER A 326 17.16 2.20 5.80
N ARG A 327 17.61 3.42 5.48
CA ARG A 327 18.01 4.43 6.47
C ARG A 327 17.63 5.82 6.00
N PHE A 328 16.35 6.14 6.17
CA PHE A 328 15.94 7.44 6.67
C PHE A 328 15.00 7.20 7.84
#